data_AF-A0A7Y7NIX9-F1
#
_entry.id   AF-A0A7Y7NIX9-F1
#
_cell.length_a   1.000
_cell.length_b   1.000
_cell.length_c   1.000
_cell.angle_alpha   90.00
_cell.angle_beta   90.00
_cell.angle_gamma   90.00
#
_symmetry.space_group_name_H-M   'P 1'
#
loop_
_entity.id
_entity.type
_entity.pdbx_description
1 polymer ?
#
loop_
_entity_poly.entity_id
_entity_poly.type
_entity_poly.pdbx_seq_one_letter_code
_entity_poly.pdbx_strand_id
1 'polypeptide(L)'
;MKKTLIVIACMLFLLSNGLLAQNKYVGAKNCKMCHMAKGKQYPTWSESKHAKAFETLKGPEALKIAKEKGIADPSTDEKCLKCHSTVASIDAKLNGGITKEEGVSCETCHGAGSAYKAPAVMRNHDACVTNGLIIPDEKLCLKCHNSGSPTFKGFDFATYSAKITHKNPK
;
A
#
# COMPACT_ATOMS: atom_id res chain seq x y z
N MET A 1 57.48 2.14 0.78
CA MET A 1 56.52 2.46 -0.31
C MET A 1 55.62 1.30 -0.75
N LYS A 2 55.95 0.02 -0.50
CA LYS A 2 55.05 -1.13 -0.82
C LYS A 2 54.04 -1.52 0.27
N LYS A 3 54.27 -1.14 1.54
CA LYS A 3 53.37 -1.48 2.67
C LYS A 3 52.14 -0.56 2.78
N THR A 4 52.22 0.66 2.23
CA THR A 4 51.14 1.65 2.27
C THR A 4 50.04 1.37 1.25
N LEU A 5 50.37 0.71 0.12
CA LEU A 5 49.41 0.34 -0.92
C LEU A 5 48.45 -0.80 -0.52
N ILE A 6 48.87 -1.68 0.39
CA ILE A 6 48.04 -2.83 0.83
C ILE A 6 46.94 -2.36 1.82
N VAL A 7 47.20 -1.33 2.63
CA VAL A 7 46.24 -0.82 3.61
C VAL A 7 45.09 -0.04 2.94
N ILE A 8 45.37 0.64 1.82
CA ILE A 8 44.36 1.40 1.06
C ILE A 8 43.40 0.45 0.32
N ALA A 9 43.88 -0.71 -0.14
CA ALA A 9 43.04 -1.72 -0.79
C ALA A 9 42.04 -2.39 0.17
N CYS A 10 42.38 -2.52 1.47
CA CYS A 10 41.45 -3.05 2.48
C CYS A 10 40.40 -2.03 2.95
N MET A 11 40.71 -0.73 2.95
CA MET A 11 39.72 0.32 3.30
C MET A 11 38.66 0.54 2.22
N LEU A 12 38.99 0.29 0.94
CA LEU A 12 38.03 0.40 -0.16
C LEU A 12 37.03 -0.77 -0.22
N PHE A 13 37.27 -1.86 0.53
CA PHE A 13 36.37 -3.02 0.57
C PHE A 13 35.30 -2.94 1.68
N LEU A 14 35.34 -1.92 2.54
CA LEU A 14 34.32 -1.70 3.58
C LEU A 14 33.18 -0.76 3.14
N LEU A 15 33.23 -0.25 1.90
CA LEU A 15 32.16 0.56 1.30
C LEU A 15 31.13 -0.30 0.53
N SER A 16 31.27 -1.62 0.52
CA SER A 16 30.35 -2.50 -0.19
C SER A 16 29.12 -2.85 0.64
N ASN A 17 27.99 -2.25 0.24
CA ASN A 17 26.64 -2.80 0.32
C ASN A 17 25.96 -2.82 1.69
N GLY A 18 25.73 -1.63 2.25
CA GLY A 18 24.48 -1.39 2.97
C GLY A 18 23.30 -1.35 1.98
N LEU A 19 22.98 -2.48 1.32
CA LEU A 19 21.68 -2.63 0.69
C LEU A 19 20.68 -2.69 1.85
N LEU A 20 20.19 -1.53 2.30
CA LEU A 20 19.10 -1.48 3.25
C LEU A 20 17.95 -2.27 2.61
N ALA A 21 17.60 -3.41 3.20
CA ALA A 21 16.53 -4.24 2.71
C ALA A 21 15.25 -3.39 2.66
N GLN A 22 14.74 -3.15 1.45
CA GLN A 22 13.56 -2.32 1.27
C GLN A 22 12.34 -2.98 1.91
N ASN A 23 11.50 -2.18 2.56
CA ASN A 23 10.26 -2.64 3.15
C ASN A 23 9.36 -3.29 2.09
N LYS A 24 8.73 -4.41 2.45
CA LYS A 24 7.85 -5.18 1.59
C LYS A 24 6.38 -4.94 1.97
N TYR A 25 5.53 -5.02 0.95
CA TYR A 25 4.08 -5.07 1.10
C TYR A 25 3.68 -6.51 1.45
N VAL A 26 3.20 -6.72 2.67
CA VAL A 26 2.96 -8.05 3.27
C VAL A 26 1.47 -8.43 3.31
N GLY A 27 0.58 -7.51 2.97
CA GLY A 27 -0.85 -7.75 2.87
C GLY A 27 -1.62 -7.73 4.19
N ALA A 28 -2.91 -7.47 4.06
CA ALA A 28 -3.87 -7.27 5.14
C ALA A 28 -4.00 -8.48 6.06
N LYS A 29 -3.71 -9.71 5.58
CA LYS A 29 -3.68 -10.91 6.43
C LYS A 29 -2.65 -10.80 7.55
N ASN A 30 -1.49 -10.17 7.29
CA ASN A 30 -0.49 -9.93 8.32
C ASN A 30 -0.98 -8.87 9.33
N CYS A 31 -1.69 -7.84 8.88
CA CYS A 31 -2.27 -6.81 9.74
C CYS A 31 -3.41 -7.37 10.61
N LYS A 32 -4.23 -8.27 10.05
CA LYS A 32 -5.36 -8.93 10.70
C LYS A 32 -4.99 -9.52 12.05
N MET A 33 -3.82 -10.15 12.17
CA MET A 33 -3.43 -10.88 13.38
C MET A 33 -3.51 -10.03 14.66
N CYS A 34 -3.32 -8.71 14.57
CA CYS A 34 -3.38 -7.81 15.71
C CYS A 34 -4.49 -6.75 15.62
N HIS A 35 -5.02 -6.48 14.43
CA HIS A 35 -5.99 -5.39 14.18
C HIS A 35 -7.46 -5.84 14.08
N MET A 36 -7.82 -6.95 14.74
CA MET A 36 -9.21 -7.45 14.77
C MET A 36 -10.09 -6.72 15.80
N ALA A 37 -9.56 -6.43 16.98
CA ALA A 37 -10.36 -6.03 18.14
C ALA A 37 -10.31 -4.52 18.40
N LYS A 38 -9.16 -4.01 18.89
CA LYS A 38 -9.03 -2.59 19.29
C LYS A 38 -9.12 -1.68 18.06
N GLY A 39 -10.13 -0.82 18.00
CA GLY A 39 -10.38 0.06 16.84
C GLY A 39 -10.93 -0.65 15.60
N LYS A 40 -11.11 -1.99 15.65
CA LYS A 40 -11.70 -2.82 14.59
C LYS A 40 -11.16 -2.53 13.17
N GLN A 41 -9.86 -2.23 13.02
CA GLN A 41 -9.34 -1.75 11.73
C GLN A 41 -9.51 -2.76 10.60
N TYR A 42 -9.17 -4.03 10.84
CA TYR A 42 -9.32 -5.06 9.83
C TYR A 42 -10.80 -5.30 9.47
N PRO A 43 -11.73 -5.50 10.44
CA PRO A 43 -13.16 -5.59 10.14
C PRO A 43 -13.67 -4.41 9.30
N THR A 44 -13.40 -3.17 9.74
CA THR A 44 -13.84 -1.96 9.03
C THR A 44 -13.29 -1.89 7.61
N TRP A 45 -12.00 -2.21 7.40
CA TRP A 45 -11.42 -2.28 6.06
C TRP A 45 -12.08 -3.38 5.22
N SER A 46 -12.23 -4.59 5.75
CA SER A 46 -12.72 -5.75 5.00
C SER A 46 -14.14 -5.58 4.46
N GLU A 47 -14.96 -4.77 5.14
CA GLU A 47 -16.32 -4.47 4.71
C GLU A 47 -16.38 -3.29 3.73
N SER A 48 -15.32 -2.49 3.65
CA SER A 48 -15.24 -1.25 2.87
C SER A 48 -15.23 -1.49 1.36
N LYS A 49 -15.47 -0.40 0.61
CA LYS A 49 -15.32 -0.38 -0.84
C LYS A 49 -13.86 -0.60 -1.30
N HIS A 50 -12.88 -0.27 -0.46
CA HIS A 50 -11.46 -0.43 -0.79
C HIS A 50 -11.05 -1.90 -0.85
N ALA A 51 -11.44 -2.71 0.15
CA ALA A 51 -11.21 -4.16 0.12
C ALA A 51 -11.91 -4.85 -1.06
N LYS A 52 -13.02 -4.26 -1.54
CA LYS A 52 -13.80 -4.78 -2.67
C LYS A 52 -13.43 -4.13 -4.01
N ALA A 53 -12.42 -3.26 -4.05
CA ALA A 53 -12.14 -2.41 -5.21
C ALA A 53 -11.85 -3.26 -6.46
N PHE A 54 -11.02 -4.30 -6.35
CA PHE A 54 -10.71 -5.18 -7.47
C PHE A 54 -11.97 -5.87 -8.03
N GLU A 55 -12.86 -6.36 -7.16
CA GLU A 55 -14.08 -7.05 -7.59
C GLU A 55 -15.02 -6.14 -8.40
N THR A 56 -15.01 -4.83 -8.15
CA THR A 56 -15.82 -3.89 -8.96
C THR A 56 -15.43 -3.87 -10.43
N LEU A 57 -14.19 -4.22 -10.78
CA LEU A 57 -13.72 -4.28 -12.17
C LEU A 57 -14.39 -5.41 -12.96
N LYS A 58 -14.89 -6.44 -12.27
CA LYS A 58 -15.61 -7.55 -12.91
C LYS A 58 -17.11 -7.25 -13.11
N GLY A 59 -17.58 -6.11 -12.62
CA GLY A 59 -18.99 -5.73 -12.67
C GLY A 59 -19.42 -5.18 -14.04
N PRO A 60 -20.74 -5.16 -14.33
CA PRO A 60 -21.27 -4.76 -15.64
C PRO A 60 -20.94 -3.31 -16.00
N GLU A 61 -20.92 -2.39 -15.03
CA GLU A 61 -20.55 -0.98 -15.27
C GLU A 61 -19.08 -0.85 -15.71
N ALA A 62 -18.16 -1.56 -15.04
CA ALA A 62 -16.74 -1.54 -15.39
C ALA A 62 -16.49 -2.16 -16.77
N LEU A 63 -17.17 -3.27 -17.09
CA LEU A 63 -17.09 -3.90 -18.41
C LEU A 63 -17.64 -2.99 -19.52
N LYS A 64 -18.72 -2.25 -19.26
CA LYS A 64 -19.24 -1.25 -20.19
C LYS A 64 -18.22 -0.13 -20.45
N ILE A 65 -17.66 0.45 -19.39
CA ILE A 65 -16.64 1.50 -19.51
C ILE A 65 -15.39 0.99 -20.24
N ALA A 66 -14.97 -0.24 -19.94
CA ALA A 66 -13.84 -0.88 -20.60
C ALA A 66 -14.08 -1.01 -22.10
N LYS A 67 -15.26 -1.50 -22.51
CA LYS A 67 -15.67 -1.60 -23.92
C LYS A 67 -15.65 -0.24 -24.62
N GLU A 68 -16.22 0.80 -24.00
CA GLU A 68 -16.23 2.16 -24.55
C GLU A 68 -14.82 2.75 -24.72
N LYS A 69 -13.86 2.29 -23.91
CA LYS A 69 -12.46 2.72 -23.94
C LYS A 69 -11.52 1.78 -24.71
N GLY A 70 -12.05 0.74 -25.35
CA GLY A 70 -11.25 -0.25 -26.06
C GLY A 70 -10.35 -1.10 -25.15
N ILE A 71 -10.70 -1.26 -23.89
CA ILE A 71 -10.00 -2.12 -22.92
C ILE A 71 -10.67 -3.51 -22.94
N ALA A 72 -9.88 -4.55 -23.16
CA ALA A 72 -10.38 -5.92 -23.27
C ALA A 72 -10.89 -6.47 -21.93
N ASP A 73 -10.10 -6.31 -20.86
CA ASP A 73 -10.48 -6.72 -19.50
C ASP A 73 -9.94 -5.72 -18.48
N PRO A 74 -10.82 -4.95 -17.81
CA PRO A 74 -10.39 -3.97 -16.82
C PRO A 74 -9.72 -4.61 -15.58
N SER A 75 -9.92 -5.91 -15.32
CA SER A 75 -9.29 -6.63 -14.20
C SER A 75 -7.83 -7.06 -14.46
N THR A 76 -7.33 -6.80 -15.67
CA THR A 76 -5.93 -7.02 -16.07
C THR A 76 -5.26 -5.75 -16.61
N ASP A 77 -6.03 -4.71 -16.95
CA ASP A 77 -5.51 -3.44 -17.47
C ASP A 77 -4.94 -2.54 -16.34
N GLU A 78 -3.68 -2.13 -16.49
CA GLU A 78 -2.97 -1.29 -15.52
C GLU A 78 -3.66 0.05 -15.25
N LYS A 79 -4.36 0.63 -16.24
CA LYS A 79 -5.07 1.91 -16.10
C LYS A 79 -6.20 1.80 -15.08
N CYS A 80 -6.80 0.62 -14.95
CA CYS A 80 -7.82 0.31 -13.96
C CYS A 80 -7.17 -0.14 -12.65
N LEU A 81 -6.20 -1.06 -12.71
CA LEU A 81 -5.59 -1.66 -11.54
C LEU A 81 -4.84 -0.67 -10.65
N LYS A 82 -4.26 0.41 -11.21
CA LYS A 82 -3.56 1.46 -10.44
C LYS A 82 -4.38 2.08 -9.30
N CYS A 83 -5.72 2.02 -9.38
CA CYS A 83 -6.61 2.53 -8.33
C CYS A 83 -7.40 1.43 -7.62
N HIS A 84 -7.43 0.24 -8.20
CA HIS A 84 -8.26 -0.88 -7.73
C HIS A 84 -7.45 -2.00 -7.07
N SER A 85 -6.13 -1.88 -7.04
CA SER A 85 -5.25 -2.85 -6.40
C SER A 85 -3.94 -2.25 -5.88
N THR A 86 -3.58 -2.58 -4.65
CA THR A 86 -2.28 -2.18 -4.07
C THR A 86 -1.12 -2.75 -4.88
N VAL A 87 -1.18 -4.03 -5.29
CA VAL A 87 -0.04 -4.70 -5.95
C VAL A 87 0.32 -4.05 -7.29
N ALA A 88 -0.65 -3.45 -7.97
CA ALA A 88 -0.44 -2.77 -9.25
C ALA A 88 0.20 -1.37 -9.10
N SER A 89 0.28 -0.85 -7.86
CA SER A 89 0.80 0.49 -7.57
C SER A 89 2.20 0.47 -6.94
N ILE A 90 2.84 -0.71 -6.86
CA ILE A 90 4.13 -0.90 -6.21
C ILE A 90 5.17 -1.43 -7.19
N ASP A 91 6.45 -1.19 -6.91
CA ASP A 91 7.53 -1.91 -7.59
C ASP A 91 7.40 -3.40 -7.24
N ALA A 92 7.43 -4.27 -8.25
CA ALA A 92 7.34 -5.73 -8.09
C ALA A 92 8.38 -6.29 -7.11
N LYS A 93 9.56 -5.65 -7.00
CA LYS A 93 10.60 -6.01 -6.03
C LYS A 93 10.13 -5.84 -4.59
N LEU A 94 9.17 -4.94 -4.33
CA LEU A 94 8.62 -4.68 -3.00
C LEU A 94 7.45 -5.61 -2.65
N ASN A 95 6.98 -6.43 -3.58
CA ASN A 95 5.89 -7.37 -3.31
C ASN A 95 6.36 -8.47 -2.35
N GLY A 96 5.76 -8.53 -1.15
CA GLY A 96 5.97 -9.56 -0.15
C GLY A 96 4.90 -10.66 -0.15
N GLY A 97 4.12 -10.77 -1.22
CA GLY A 97 3.09 -11.81 -1.41
C GLY A 97 1.65 -11.28 -1.51
N ILE A 98 1.44 -9.99 -1.78
CA ILE A 98 0.11 -9.43 -2.03
C ILE A 98 -0.36 -9.74 -3.46
N THR A 99 -1.67 -9.92 -3.63
CA THR A 99 -2.29 -10.21 -4.93
C THR A 99 -3.23 -9.09 -5.35
N LYS A 100 -3.68 -9.14 -6.62
CA LYS A 100 -4.54 -8.08 -7.14
C LYS A 100 -5.93 -8.08 -6.50
N GLU A 101 -6.41 -9.26 -6.15
CA GLU A 101 -7.70 -9.56 -5.52
C GLU A 101 -7.85 -8.97 -4.12
N GLU A 102 -6.73 -8.62 -3.46
CA GLU A 102 -6.77 -7.94 -2.16
C GLU A 102 -7.34 -6.52 -2.24
N GLY A 103 -7.48 -5.99 -3.46
CA GLY A 103 -8.01 -4.66 -3.71
C GLY A 103 -7.09 -3.56 -3.17
N VAL A 104 -7.68 -2.48 -2.70
CA VAL A 104 -6.96 -1.41 -2.01
C VAL A 104 -6.77 -1.84 -0.55
N SER A 105 -5.58 -2.37 -0.25
CA SER A 105 -5.20 -2.92 1.06
C SER A 105 -4.81 -1.83 2.07
N CYS A 106 -4.56 -2.25 3.32
CA CYS A 106 -4.04 -1.42 4.40
C CYS A 106 -2.81 -0.61 3.97
N GLU A 107 -1.93 -1.26 3.23
CA GLU A 107 -0.61 -0.74 2.85
C GLU A 107 -0.67 0.30 1.71
N THR A 108 -1.80 0.43 1.00
CA THR A 108 -2.01 1.59 0.12
C THR A 108 -1.99 2.90 0.92
N CYS A 109 -2.55 2.88 2.13
CA CYS A 109 -2.61 4.05 2.99
C CYS A 109 -1.46 4.16 3.98
N HIS A 110 -1.00 3.01 4.47
CA HIS A 110 -0.05 2.94 5.58
C HIS A 110 1.38 2.60 5.14
N GLY A 111 1.63 2.38 3.85
CA GLY A 111 2.94 2.01 3.33
C GLY A 111 3.27 0.53 3.55
N ALA A 112 4.49 0.15 3.18
CA ALA A 112 4.97 -1.24 3.25
C ALA A 112 5.19 -1.69 4.70
N GLY A 113 4.43 -2.69 5.16
CA GLY A 113 4.31 -3.06 6.57
C GLY A 113 5.36 -4.02 7.11
N SER A 114 6.30 -4.51 6.29
CA SER A 114 7.25 -5.52 6.74
C SER A 114 8.09 -5.11 7.95
N ALA A 115 8.44 -3.82 8.09
CA ALA A 115 9.32 -3.32 9.14
C ALA A 115 8.58 -2.84 10.40
N TYR A 116 7.32 -2.43 10.31
CA TYR A 116 6.55 -1.95 11.47
C TYR A 116 5.52 -2.96 12.00
N LYS A 117 5.33 -4.12 11.35
CA LYS A 117 4.42 -5.17 11.85
C LYS A 117 4.93 -5.92 13.08
N ALA A 118 6.23 -5.85 13.37
CA ALA A 118 6.82 -6.57 14.50
C ALA A 118 6.25 -6.01 15.83
N PRO A 119 5.81 -6.86 16.79
CA PRO A 119 5.20 -6.37 18.03
C PRO A 119 6.05 -5.40 18.85
N ALA A 120 7.38 -5.49 18.76
CA ALA A 120 8.30 -4.56 19.42
C ALA A 120 8.25 -3.15 18.82
N VAL A 121 8.00 -3.03 17.51
CA VAL A 121 7.88 -1.76 16.79
C VAL A 121 6.44 -1.24 16.85
N MET A 122 5.46 -2.09 16.56
CA MET A 122 4.04 -1.74 16.41
C MET A 122 3.42 -1.08 17.66
N ARG A 123 3.95 -1.37 18.85
CA ARG A 123 3.45 -0.80 20.11
C ARG A 123 3.86 0.67 20.33
N ASN A 124 4.82 1.18 19.55
CA ASN A 124 5.27 2.55 19.60
C ASN A 124 5.01 3.22 18.24
N HIS A 125 4.11 4.21 18.22
CA HIS A 125 3.73 4.91 17.00
C HIS A 125 4.92 5.54 16.27
N ASP A 126 5.80 6.24 16.99
CA ASP A 126 6.94 6.94 16.39
C ASP A 126 7.97 5.96 15.84
N ALA A 127 8.11 4.80 16.50
CA ALA A 127 8.90 3.70 15.96
C ALA A 127 8.28 3.15 14.66
N CYS A 128 6.95 3.06 14.56
CA CYS A 128 6.29 2.65 13.32
C CYS A 128 6.56 3.65 12.19
N VAL A 129 6.39 4.95 12.47
CA VAL A 129 6.62 6.02 11.48
C VAL A 129 8.08 6.01 11.00
N THR A 130 9.03 5.87 11.93
CA THR A 130 10.46 5.73 11.61
C THR A 130 10.74 4.50 10.73
N ASN A 131 9.97 3.42 10.90
CA ASN A 131 10.09 2.18 10.12
C ASN A 131 9.19 2.15 8.88
N GLY A 132 8.64 3.28 8.45
CA GLY A 132 7.94 3.42 7.17
C GLY A 132 6.41 3.39 7.23
N LEU A 133 5.80 3.47 8.42
CA LEU A 133 4.37 3.73 8.54
C LEU A 133 4.05 5.12 7.97
N ILE A 134 3.08 5.15 7.05
CA ILE A 134 2.53 6.39 6.50
C ILE A 134 1.26 6.75 7.28
N ILE A 135 1.17 8.01 7.69
CA ILE A 135 -0.07 8.61 8.19
C ILE A 135 -0.76 9.29 7.00
N PRO A 136 -1.88 8.73 6.51
CA PRO A 136 -2.50 9.19 5.28
C PRO A 136 -3.07 10.60 5.44
N ASP A 137 -2.88 11.42 4.41
CA ASP A 137 -3.49 12.73 4.25
C ASP A 137 -4.39 12.76 2.99
N GLU A 138 -4.99 13.92 2.71
CA GLU A 138 -5.84 14.10 1.54
C GLU A 138 -5.10 13.84 0.21
N LYS A 139 -3.81 14.20 0.13
CA LYS A 139 -3.02 14.04 -1.10
C LYS A 139 -2.91 12.57 -1.50
N LEU A 140 -2.80 11.66 -0.53
CA LEU A 140 -2.84 10.24 -0.81
C LEU A 140 -4.17 9.84 -1.47
N CYS A 141 -5.30 10.27 -0.92
CA CYS A 141 -6.63 9.94 -1.43
C CYS A 141 -6.81 10.42 -2.87
N LEU A 142 -6.32 11.63 -3.16
CA LEU A 142 -6.38 12.26 -4.49
C LEU A 142 -5.51 11.56 -5.54
N LYS A 143 -4.65 10.59 -5.20
CA LYS A 143 -3.96 9.75 -6.20
C LYS A 143 -4.93 8.91 -7.02
N CYS A 144 -6.06 8.53 -6.43
CA CYS A 144 -7.10 7.72 -7.08
C CYS A 144 -8.43 8.47 -7.23
N HIS A 145 -8.80 9.29 -6.24
CA HIS A 145 -10.04 10.07 -6.25
C HIS A 145 -9.87 11.38 -7.01
N ASN A 146 -9.69 11.29 -8.32
CA ASN A 146 -9.46 12.43 -9.22
C ASN A 146 -10.11 12.21 -10.60
N SER A 147 -10.03 13.23 -11.46
CA SER A 147 -10.59 13.25 -12.82
C SER A 147 -10.01 12.21 -13.78
N GLY A 148 -8.93 11.53 -13.42
CA GLY A 148 -8.39 10.39 -14.16
C GLY A 148 -9.21 9.11 -14.02
N SER A 149 -10.12 9.03 -13.05
CA SER A 149 -11.11 7.94 -12.96
C SER A 149 -12.33 8.23 -13.83
N PRO A 150 -12.78 7.29 -14.68
CA PRO A 150 -13.92 7.50 -15.58
C PRO A 150 -15.26 7.67 -14.84
N THR A 151 -15.32 7.32 -13.56
CA THR A 151 -16.52 7.43 -12.73
C THR A 151 -16.42 8.57 -11.71
N PHE A 152 -15.40 9.42 -11.80
CA PHE A 152 -15.19 10.52 -10.87
C PHE A 152 -16.29 11.58 -10.98
N LYS A 153 -16.92 11.90 -9.85
CA LYS A 153 -17.98 12.92 -9.73
C LYS A 153 -17.67 13.94 -8.62
N GLY A 154 -16.40 14.08 -8.25
CA GLY A 154 -15.96 14.84 -7.08
C GLY A 154 -15.63 13.93 -5.88
N PHE A 155 -14.88 14.49 -4.93
CA PHE A 155 -14.46 13.82 -3.70
C PHE A 155 -14.35 14.84 -2.57
N ASP A 156 -15.10 14.61 -1.49
CA ASP A 156 -15.00 15.39 -0.26
C ASP A 156 -14.22 14.59 0.79
N PHE A 157 -12.98 15.00 1.06
CA PHE A 157 -12.08 14.24 1.93
C PHE A 157 -12.64 14.06 3.34
N ALA A 158 -13.22 15.10 3.94
CA ALA A 158 -13.76 15.02 5.30
C ALA A 158 -14.89 13.99 5.41
N THR A 159 -15.84 14.01 4.48
CA THR A 159 -17.00 13.10 4.44
C THR A 159 -16.58 11.65 4.21
N TYR A 160 -15.67 11.39 3.25
CA TYR A 160 -15.30 10.02 2.91
C TYR A 160 -14.26 9.43 3.86
N SER A 161 -13.32 10.22 4.39
CA SER A 161 -12.38 9.76 5.41
C SER A 161 -13.09 9.34 6.71
N ALA A 162 -14.15 10.05 7.11
CA ALA A 162 -14.97 9.69 8.26
C ALA A 162 -15.63 8.31 8.12
N LYS A 163 -15.88 7.84 6.90
CA LYS A 163 -16.48 6.51 6.64
C LYS A 163 -15.50 5.35 6.76
N ILE A 164 -14.20 5.63 6.68
CA ILE A 164 -13.15 4.63 6.76
C ILE A 164 -12.30 4.77 8.02
N THR A 165 -12.59 5.75 8.88
CA THR A 165 -11.83 5.95 10.12
C THR A 165 -11.92 4.72 11.01
N HIS A 166 -10.76 4.30 11.49
CA HIS A 166 -10.61 3.15 12.38
C HIS A 166 -9.53 3.44 13.43
N LYS A 167 -9.54 4.69 13.92
CA LYS A 167 -8.63 5.12 14.98
C LYS A 167 -8.89 4.27 16.22
N ASN A 168 -7.81 3.91 16.91
CA ASN A 168 -7.93 3.30 18.22
C ASN A 168 -8.71 4.26 19.13
N PRO A 169 -9.69 3.75 19.91
CA PRO A 169 -10.33 4.57 20.93
C PRO A 169 -9.28 5.09 21.90
N LYS A 170 -9.44 6.36 22.31
CA LYS A 170 -8.61 7.00 23.33
C LYS A 170 -8.80 6.33 24.68
#